data_AF-A0A2J6R2E2-F1
#
_entry.id   AF-A0A2J6R2E2-F1
#
_cell.length_a   1.000
_cell.length_b   1.000
_cell.length_c   1.000
_cell.angle_alpha   90.00
_cell.angle_beta   90.00
_cell.angle_gamma   90.00
#
_symmetry.space_group_name_H-M   'P 1'
#
loop_
_entity.id
_entity.type
_entity.pdbx_description
1 polymer ?
#
loop_
_entity_poly.entity_id
_entity_poly.type
_entity_poly.pdbx_seq_one_letter_code
_entity_poly.pdbx_strand_id
1 'polypeptide(L)'
;MSQQPRRRELHQNRQEESVPRPPHATTSPQQAQDLINSLLRARHDYVGLEIQFPAGHPLIRTVLREFPDVNLDNFERLLVDARMLLDSALATEGRNCPRQKASNDCSHHKRIERQVERIKDELKDLGRELGREEYDHIRHGDRGRDAYRVSATSRQQGSASHQMEPAEPSYRSTALAKRSRQVELDEEKYRQMAPARRRSHQTDLAQEYNRQMAPPPTHSRQEPSQPPSRRTGPPSFYDPRPSYQDLLIENRMLQRENVDLKKDIADAKEEGADAKQEVEEMEKIVTEQQRHVQLLDNMLTREQKDNATLRKEKEKGGEDEE
;
A
#
# COMPACT_ATOMS: atom_id res chain seq x y z
N MET A 1 -66.52 -50.47 -14.38
CA MET A 1 -65.44 -51.43 -14.64
C MET A 1 -64.39 -50.73 -15.49
N SER A 2 -63.36 -50.13 -14.89
CA SER A 2 -62.21 -49.59 -15.62
C SER A 2 -60.98 -49.78 -14.74
N GLN A 3 -60.14 -50.74 -15.13
CA GLN A 3 -58.92 -51.11 -14.43
C GLN A 3 -57.79 -50.19 -14.90
N GLN A 4 -57.21 -49.40 -13.99
CA GLN A 4 -55.91 -48.77 -14.23
C GLN A 4 -54.79 -49.74 -13.84
N PRO A 5 -53.75 -49.93 -14.67
CA PRO A 5 -52.63 -50.78 -14.32
C PRO A 5 -51.70 -50.04 -13.34
N ARG A 6 -51.49 -50.65 -12.17
CA ARG A 6 -50.48 -50.25 -11.19
C ARG A 6 -49.09 -50.38 -11.81
N ARG A 7 -48.42 -49.24 -12.08
CA ARG A 7 -46.98 -49.21 -12.34
C ARG A 7 -46.26 -49.60 -11.06
N ARG A 8 -45.59 -50.76 -11.10
CA ARG A 8 -44.63 -51.20 -10.08
C ARG A 8 -43.43 -50.27 -10.12
N GLU A 9 -43.21 -49.53 -9.04
CA GLU A 9 -41.95 -48.84 -8.76
C GLU A 9 -40.90 -49.89 -8.44
N LEU A 10 -40.08 -50.25 -9.43
CA LEU A 10 -38.82 -50.94 -9.20
C LEU A 10 -37.89 -49.96 -8.51
N HIS A 11 -37.70 -50.13 -7.21
CA HIS A 11 -36.58 -49.58 -6.47
C HIS A 11 -35.29 -50.17 -7.06
N GLN A 12 -34.73 -49.50 -8.06
CA GLN A 12 -33.33 -49.67 -8.43
C GLN A 12 -32.50 -49.07 -7.31
N ASN A 13 -32.09 -49.96 -6.40
CA ASN A 13 -31.02 -49.79 -5.46
C ASN A 13 -29.71 -49.62 -6.25
N ARG A 14 -29.53 -48.43 -6.85
CA ARG A 14 -28.29 -48.06 -7.54
C ARG A 14 -27.30 -47.77 -6.42
N GLN A 15 -26.46 -48.76 -6.11
CA GLN A 15 -25.22 -48.52 -5.40
C GLN A 15 -24.45 -47.48 -6.21
N GLU A 16 -24.57 -46.22 -5.80
CA GLU A 16 -23.71 -45.14 -6.28
C GLU A 16 -22.31 -45.46 -5.76
N GLU A 17 -21.58 -46.20 -6.60
CA GLU A 17 -20.13 -46.29 -6.60
C GLU A 17 -19.60 -44.87 -6.37
N SER A 18 -19.04 -44.66 -5.19
CA SER A 18 -18.62 -43.35 -4.68
C SER A 18 -17.42 -42.87 -5.49
N VAL A 19 -17.69 -42.33 -6.68
CA VAL A 19 -16.71 -41.58 -7.45
C VAL A 19 -16.20 -40.48 -6.53
N PRO A 20 -14.88 -40.38 -6.27
CA PRO A 20 -14.34 -39.32 -5.44
C PRO A 20 -14.73 -37.99 -6.08
N ARG A 21 -15.62 -37.24 -5.40
CA ARG A 21 -16.05 -35.93 -5.88
C ARG A 21 -14.80 -35.06 -6.02
N PRO A 22 -14.62 -34.36 -7.16
CA PRO A 22 -13.49 -33.47 -7.33
C PRO A 22 -13.49 -32.43 -6.19
N PRO A 23 -12.31 -32.10 -5.63
CA PRO A 23 -12.21 -31.09 -4.58
C PRO A 23 -12.87 -29.79 -5.04
N HIS A 24 -13.66 -29.19 -4.16
CA HIS A 24 -14.33 -27.93 -4.48
C HIS A 24 -13.28 -26.85 -4.74
N ALA A 25 -13.38 -26.17 -5.88
CA ALA A 25 -12.50 -25.06 -6.20
C ALA A 25 -12.74 -23.92 -5.20
N THR A 26 -11.90 -23.83 -4.19
CA THR A 26 -11.86 -22.72 -3.23
C THR A 26 -10.87 -21.68 -3.74
N THR A 27 -11.21 -20.41 -3.58
CA THR A 27 -10.24 -19.33 -3.78
C THR A 27 -9.12 -19.47 -2.75
N SER A 28 -7.87 -19.56 -3.20
CA SER A 28 -6.74 -19.62 -2.26
C SER A 28 -6.44 -18.23 -1.68
N PRO A 29 -5.87 -18.15 -0.46
CA PRO A 29 -5.42 -16.88 0.10
C PRO A 29 -4.45 -16.14 -0.84
N GLN A 30 -3.57 -16.88 -1.51
CA GLN A 30 -2.65 -16.32 -2.50
C GLN A 30 -3.40 -15.64 -3.66
N GLN A 31 -4.43 -16.28 -4.21
CA GLN A 31 -5.24 -15.71 -5.29
C GLN A 31 -5.96 -14.42 -4.85
N ALA A 32 -6.45 -14.35 -3.61
CA ALA A 32 -7.05 -13.14 -3.08
C ALA A 32 -6.00 -12.03 -2.86
N GLN A 33 -4.81 -12.38 -2.38
CA GLN A 33 -3.70 -11.44 -2.23
C GLN A 33 -3.22 -10.88 -3.57
N ASP A 34 -3.14 -11.70 -4.61
CA ASP A 34 -2.75 -11.28 -5.95
C ASP A 34 -3.74 -10.28 -6.56
N LEU A 35 -5.04 -10.42 -6.26
CA LEU A 35 -6.05 -9.42 -6.63
C LEU A 35 -5.83 -8.08 -5.92
N ILE A 36 -5.54 -8.10 -4.61
CA ILE A 36 -5.25 -6.89 -3.85
C ILE A 36 -4.03 -6.17 -4.43
N ASN A 37 -2.95 -6.91 -4.68
CA ASN A 37 -1.73 -6.36 -5.26
C ASN A 37 -1.97 -5.77 -6.66
N SER A 38 -2.78 -6.45 -7.48
CA SER A 38 -3.17 -5.96 -8.81
C SER A 38 -3.99 -4.66 -8.74
N LEU A 39 -4.94 -4.57 -7.81
CA LEU A 39 -5.75 -3.37 -7.59
C LEU A 39 -4.92 -2.21 -7.08
N LEU A 40 -4.01 -2.44 -6.12
CA LEU A 40 -3.11 -1.42 -5.60
C LEU A 40 -2.22 -0.86 -6.70
N ARG A 41 -1.65 -1.72 -7.55
CA ARG A 41 -0.84 -1.28 -8.69
C ARG A 41 -1.65 -0.41 -9.66
N ALA A 42 -2.84 -0.87 -10.07
CA ALA A 42 -3.71 -0.10 -10.95
C ALA A 42 -4.13 1.26 -10.34
N ARG A 43 -4.38 1.30 -9.03
CA ARG A 43 -4.66 2.55 -8.30
C ARG A 43 -3.45 3.50 -8.33
N HIS A 44 -2.25 2.98 -8.09
CA HIS A 44 -1.02 3.79 -8.16
C HIS A 44 -0.77 4.34 -9.56
N ASP A 45 -0.98 3.54 -10.59
CA ASP A 45 -0.86 3.96 -11.98
C ASP A 45 -1.87 5.07 -12.31
N TYR A 46 -3.13 4.93 -11.88
CA TYR A 46 -4.16 5.98 -12.01
C TYR A 46 -3.77 7.28 -11.31
N VAL A 47 -3.35 7.22 -10.04
CA VAL A 47 -2.91 8.41 -9.29
C VAL A 47 -1.68 9.03 -9.94
N GLY A 48 -0.76 8.22 -10.44
CA GLY A 48 0.43 8.68 -11.16
C GLY A 48 0.08 9.40 -12.47
N LEU A 49 -0.97 9.00 -13.17
CA LEU A 49 -1.51 9.73 -14.31
C LEU A 49 -2.17 11.03 -13.89
N GLU A 50 -3.01 11.00 -12.85
CA GLU A 50 -3.77 12.18 -12.39
C GLU A 50 -2.84 13.31 -11.89
N ILE A 51 -1.78 12.97 -11.15
CA ILE A 51 -0.80 13.93 -10.61
C ILE A 51 0.01 14.65 -11.70
N GLN A 52 0.10 14.08 -12.92
CA GLN A 52 0.77 14.77 -14.04
C GLN A 52 0.01 16.01 -14.51
N PHE A 53 -1.23 16.20 -14.08
CA PHE A 53 -2.08 17.30 -14.54
C PHE A 53 -2.54 18.20 -13.39
N PRO A 54 -2.80 19.49 -13.66
CA PRO A 54 -3.40 20.39 -12.67
C PRO A 54 -4.73 19.84 -12.17
N ALA A 55 -4.88 19.84 -10.84
CA ALA A 55 -6.09 19.35 -10.18
C ALA A 55 -7.34 20.07 -10.74
N GLY A 56 -8.30 19.28 -11.22
CA GLY A 56 -9.57 19.79 -11.71
C GLY A 56 -9.55 20.40 -13.11
N HIS A 57 -8.48 20.21 -13.89
CA HIS A 57 -8.41 20.72 -15.26
C HIS A 57 -9.60 20.19 -16.11
N PRO A 58 -10.38 21.06 -16.79
CA PRO A 58 -11.64 20.67 -17.42
C PRO A 58 -11.47 19.64 -18.53
N LEU A 59 -10.42 19.75 -19.37
CA LEU A 59 -10.13 18.79 -20.44
C LEU A 59 -9.74 17.41 -19.90
N ILE A 60 -9.05 17.36 -18.77
CA ILE A 60 -8.65 16.09 -18.15
C ILE A 60 -9.89 15.46 -17.51
N ARG A 61 -10.72 16.26 -16.85
CA ARG A 61 -12.01 15.81 -16.31
C ARG A 61 -12.95 15.26 -17.38
N THR A 62 -12.97 15.83 -18.59
CA THR A 62 -13.79 15.29 -19.68
C THR A 62 -13.29 13.92 -20.11
N VAL A 63 -11.97 13.72 -20.27
CA VAL A 63 -11.40 12.42 -20.60
C VAL A 63 -11.66 11.41 -19.48
N LEU A 64 -11.41 11.77 -18.22
CA LEU A 64 -11.66 10.89 -17.08
C LEU A 64 -13.13 10.44 -16.96
N ARG A 65 -14.09 11.25 -17.43
CA ARG A 65 -15.52 10.89 -17.46
C ARG A 65 -15.84 9.81 -18.49
N GLU A 66 -15.00 9.62 -19.51
CA GLU A 66 -15.17 8.55 -20.50
C GLU A 66 -14.81 7.18 -19.92
N PHE A 67 -14.09 7.15 -18.78
CA PHE A 67 -13.65 5.93 -18.07
C PHE A 67 -14.26 5.87 -16.67
N PRO A 68 -15.59 5.66 -16.54
CA PRO A 68 -16.29 5.75 -15.27
C PRO A 68 -15.88 4.67 -14.26
N ASP A 69 -15.33 3.54 -14.70
CA ASP A 69 -14.85 2.48 -13.79
C ASP A 69 -13.45 2.80 -13.23
N VAL A 70 -12.71 3.73 -13.85
CA VAL A 70 -11.37 4.16 -13.41
C VAL A 70 -11.47 5.38 -12.50
N ASN A 71 -11.85 5.16 -11.25
CA ASN A 71 -11.89 6.21 -10.23
C ASN A 71 -11.52 5.66 -8.84
N LEU A 72 -11.10 6.56 -7.93
CA LEU A 72 -10.64 6.20 -6.60
C LEU A 72 -11.71 5.46 -5.78
N ASP A 73 -12.97 5.90 -5.83
CA ASP A 73 -14.07 5.29 -5.08
C ASP A 73 -14.27 3.81 -5.49
N ASN A 74 -14.16 3.51 -6.79
CA ASN A 74 -14.29 2.15 -7.31
C ASN A 74 -13.08 1.29 -6.93
N PHE A 75 -11.85 1.84 -6.98
CA PHE A 75 -10.66 1.15 -6.47
C PHE A 75 -10.81 0.81 -4.98
N GLU A 76 -11.27 1.74 -4.16
CA GLU A 76 -11.48 1.53 -2.72
C GLU A 76 -12.55 0.46 -2.47
N ARG A 77 -13.67 0.51 -3.19
CA ARG A 77 -14.71 -0.52 -3.09
C ARG A 77 -14.19 -1.91 -3.45
N LEU A 78 -13.46 -2.03 -4.56
CA LEU A 78 -12.90 -3.31 -5.00
C LEU A 78 -11.80 -3.82 -4.06
N LEU A 79 -11.01 -2.92 -3.46
CA LEU A 79 -10.02 -3.28 -2.45
C LEU A 79 -10.69 -3.81 -1.17
N VAL A 80 -11.81 -3.22 -0.74
CA VAL A 80 -12.61 -3.75 0.38
C VAL A 80 -13.14 -5.14 0.04
N ASP A 81 -13.75 -5.32 -1.14
CA ASP A 81 -14.26 -6.61 -1.60
C ASP A 81 -13.14 -7.69 -1.66
N ALA A 82 -11.96 -7.33 -2.17
CA ALA A 82 -10.81 -8.23 -2.26
C ALA A 82 -10.23 -8.59 -0.88
N ARG A 83 -10.22 -7.65 0.08
CA ARG A 83 -9.81 -7.92 1.47
C ARG A 83 -10.79 -8.84 2.19
N MET A 84 -12.10 -8.61 2.03
CA MET A 84 -13.11 -9.52 2.58
C MET A 84 -12.97 -10.94 2.03
N LEU A 85 -12.63 -11.06 0.74
CA LEU A 85 -12.34 -12.35 0.11
C LEU A 85 -11.10 -13.02 0.69
N LEU A 86 -10.03 -12.25 0.94
CA LEU A 86 -8.82 -12.75 1.60
C LEU A 86 -9.10 -13.22 3.03
N ASP A 87 -9.82 -12.42 3.82
CA ASP A 87 -10.21 -12.76 5.18
C ASP A 87 -11.06 -14.04 5.20
N SER A 88 -11.98 -14.18 4.25
CA SER A 88 -12.78 -15.40 4.09
C SER A 88 -11.91 -16.61 3.75
N ALA A 89 -10.96 -16.46 2.82
CA ALA A 89 -10.05 -17.52 2.41
C ALA A 89 -9.17 -17.99 3.57
N LEU A 90 -8.54 -17.05 4.30
CA LEU A 90 -7.73 -17.33 5.49
C LEU A 90 -8.54 -18.00 6.61
N ALA A 91 -9.79 -17.56 6.84
CA ALA A 91 -10.65 -18.18 7.85
C ALA A 91 -11.04 -19.63 7.50
N THR A 92 -10.98 -20.00 6.22
CA THR A 92 -11.29 -21.34 5.72
C THR A 92 -10.06 -22.21 5.50
N GLU A 93 -8.86 -21.64 5.57
CA GLU A 93 -7.62 -22.37 5.38
C GLU A 93 -7.45 -23.44 6.47
N GLY A 94 -7.38 -24.71 6.05
CA GLY A 94 -7.30 -25.86 6.96
C GLY A 94 -8.62 -26.28 7.62
N ARG A 95 -9.77 -25.70 7.25
CA ARG A 95 -11.10 -26.10 7.76
C ARG A 95 -12.04 -26.53 6.65
N ASN A 96 -12.99 -27.42 6.97
CA ASN A 96 -14.05 -27.79 6.03
C ASN A 96 -14.99 -26.60 5.80
N CYS A 97 -14.79 -25.89 4.69
CA CYS A 97 -15.66 -24.80 4.27
C CYS A 97 -16.98 -25.35 3.70
N PRO A 98 -18.15 -24.82 4.10
CA PRO A 98 -19.41 -25.18 3.47
C PRO A 98 -19.37 -24.95 1.95
N ARG A 99 -19.80 -25.94 1.17
CA ARG A 99 -19.75 -25.90 -0.31
C ARG A 99 -20.38 -24.64 -0.90
N GLN A 100 -21.47 -24.16 -0.30
CA GLN A 100 -22.14 -22.94 -0.73
C GLN A 100 -21.28 -21.70 -0.51
N LYS A 101 -20.56 -21.62 0.61
CA LYS A 101 -19.63 -20.52 0.90
C LYS A 101 -18.46 -20.53 -0.09
N ALA A 102 -17.81 -21.68 -0.29
CA ALA A 102 -16.74 -21.82 -1.28
C ALA A 102 -17.18 -21.43 -2.70
N SER A 103 -18.39 -21.81 -3.10
CA SER A 103 -18.97 -21.44 -4.41
C SER A 103 -19.21 -19.94 -4.53
N ASN A 104 -19.69 -19.30 -3.46
CA ASN A 104 -19.91 -17.86 -3.41
C ASN A 104 -18.58 -17.11 -3.48
N ASP A 105 -17.58 -17.52 -2.70
CA ASP A 105 -16.25 -16.90 -2.66
C ASP A 105 -15.55 -17.02 -4.03
N CYS A 106 -15.63 -18.19 -4.68
CA CYS A 106 -15.11 -18.37 -6.04
C CYS A 106 -15.84 -17.49 -7.07
N SER A 107 -17.16 -17.37 -6.96
CA SER A 107 -17.94 -16.50 -7.85
C SER A 107 -17.64 -15.01 -7.63
N HIS A 108 -17.41 -14.63 -6.38
CA HIS A 108 -17.03 -13.29 -5.98
C HIS A 108 -15.62 -12.95 -6.48
N HIS A 109 -14.66 -13.86 -6.29
CA HIS A 109 -13.31 -13.77 -6.86
C HIS A 109 -13.33 -13.51 -8.37
N LYS A 110 -14.01 -14.36 -9.14
CA LYS A 110 -14.13 -14.20 -10.61
C LYS A 110 -14.85 -12.91 -11.03
N ARG A 111 -15.70 -12.36 -10.17
CA ARG A 111 -16.36 -11.08 -10.43
C ARG A 111 -15.37 -9.93 -10.24
N ILE A 112 -14.64 -9.92 -9.12
CA ILE A 112 -13.62 -8.91 -8.83
C ILE A 112 -12.52 -8.98 -9.90
N GLU A 113 -12.03 -10.17 -10.22
CA GLU A 113 -11.00 -10.39 -11.24
C GLU A 113 -11.39 -9.79 -12.60
N ARG A 114 -12.62 -10.05 -13.07
CA ARG A 114 -13.12 -9.44 -14.32
C ARG A 114 -13.23 -7.92 -14.24
N GLN A 115 -13.54 -7.36 -13.07
CA GLN A 115 -13.56 -5.91 -12.87
C GLN A 115 -12.14 -5.33 -12.88
N VAL A 116 -11.18 -6.01 -12.26
CA VAL A 116 -9.76 -5.62 -12.26
C VAL A 116 -9.21 -5.60 -13.68
N GLU A 117 -9.47 -6.64 -14.48
CA GLU A 117 -8.97 -6.68 -15.85
C GLU A 117 -9.60 -5.59 -16.72
N ARG A 118 -10.91 -5.33 -16.57
CA ARG A 118 -11.56 -4.19 -17.26
C ARG A 118 -10.93 -2.84 -16.88
N ILE A 119 -10.71 -2.60 -15.59
CA ILE A 119 -10.08 -1.36 -15.12
C ILE A 119 -8.65 -1.23 -15.64
N LYS A 120 -7.88 -2.33 -15.69
CA LYS A 120 -6.53 -2.31 -16.26
C LYS A 120 -6.55 -1.94 -17.74
N ASP A 121 -7.50 -2.47 -18.50
CA ASP A 121 -7.61 -2.15 -19.93
C ASP A 121 -8.06 -0.70 -20.14
N GLU A 122 -9.06 -0.23 -19.40
CA GLU A 122 -9.48 1.18 -19.40
C GLU A 122 -8.35 2.12 -18.97
N LEU A 123 -7.53 1.72 -17.99
CA LEU A 123 -6.39 2.52 -17.56
C LEU A 123 -5.30 2.61 -18.63
N LYS A 124 -5.08 1.54 -19.40
CA LYS A 124 -4.18 1.59 -20.58
C LYS A 124 -4.73 2.51 -21.66
N ASP A 125 -6.05 2.46 -21.91
CA ASP A 125 -6.72 3.36 -22.86
C ASP A 125 -6.63 4.82 -22.40
N LEU A 126 -6.91 5.09 -21.12
CA LEU A 126 -6.78 6.41 -20.51
C LEU A 126 -5.34 6.93 -20.62
N GLY A 127 -4.34 6.09 -20.33
CA GLY A 127 -2.94 6.45 -20.47
C GLY A 127 -2.54 6.77 -21.91
N ARG A 128 -3.12 6.07 -22.91
CA ARG A 128 -2.95 6.42 -24.33
C ARG A 128 -3.60 7.75 -24.67
N GLU A 129 -4.80 7.99 -24.18
CA GLU A 129 -5.56 9.22 -24.47
C GLU A 129 -4.86 10.45 -23.88
N LEU A 130 -4.54 10.40 -22.59
CA LEU A 130 -3.77 11.44 -21.89
C LEU A 130 -2.32 11.54 -22.37
N GLY A 131 -1.85 10.55 -23.13
CA GLY A 131 -0.54 10.49 -23.78
C GLY A 131 -0.45 11.26 -25.10
N ARG A 132 -1.57 11.74 -25.63
CA ARG A 132 -1.59 12.52 -26.89
C ARG A 132 -0.93 13.88 -26.70
N GLU A 133 -0.25 14.35 -27.75
CA GLU A 133 0.46 15.64 -27.78
C GLU A 133 -0.45 16.83 -27.41
N GLU A 134 -1.76 16.71 -27.64
CA GLU A 134 -2.75 17.70 -27.26
C GLU A 134 -2.81 17.97 -25.76
N TYR A 135 -2.32 17.07 -24.90
CA TYR A 135 -2.31 17.26 -23.44
C TYR A 135 -0.94 17.69 -22.89
N ASP A 136 0.12 17.68 -23.69
CA ASP A 136 1.49 17.97 -23.22
C ASP A 136 1.67 19.42 -22.73
N HIS A 137 0.88 20.35 -23.26
CA HIS A 137 0.92 21.75 -22.83
C HIS A 137 0.25 21.98 -21.46
N ILE A 138 -0.56 21.03 -20.99
CA ILE A 138 -1.30 21.09 -19.72
C ILE A 138 -0.57 20.32 -18.62
N ARG A 139 0.22 19.30 -18.99
CA ARG A 139 1.02 18.53 -18.04
C ARG A 139 1.88 19.45 -17.19
N HIS A 140 1.99 19.12 -15.90
CA HIS A 140 3.00 19.68 -15.01
C HIS A 140 4.36 19.40 -15.62
N GLY A 141 4.85 20.33 -16.42
CA GLY A 141 6.03 20.10 -17.23
C GLY A 141 7.27 19.92 -16.37
N ASP A 142 8.10 18.98 -16.80
CA ASP A 142 9.57 18.99 -16.68
C ASP A 142 10.23 20.29 -17.23
N ARG A 143 9.43 21.31 -17.61
CA ARG A 143 9.86 22.64 -18.07
C ARG A 143 10.69 23.42 -17.04
N GLY A 144 10.89 22.88 -15.84
CA GLY A 144 11.78 23.44 -14.82
C GLY A 144 13.27 23.10 -14.97
N ARG A 145 13.67 22.10 -15.78
CA ARG A 145 15.11 21.74 -15.90
C ARG A 145 15.84 22.33 -17.10
N ASP A 146 15.17 22.56 -18.22
CA ASP A 146 15.86 22.99 -19.46
C ASP A 146 15.67 24.47 -19.81
N ALA A 147 14.76 25.19 -19.15
CA ALA A 147 14.53 26.61 -19.41
C ALA A 147 15.66 27.55 -18.94
N TYR A 148 16.65 27.03 -18.19
CA TYR A 148 17.81 27.82 -17.73
C TYR A 148 19.10 27.58 -18.52
N ARG A 149 19.12 26.70 -19.54
CA ARG A 149 20.37 26.36 -20.25
C ARG A 149 20.57 27.06 -21.61
N VAL A 150 19.59 27.83 -22.10
CA VAL A 150 19.71 28.51 -23.41
C VAL A 150 19.37 29.99 -23.29
N SER A 151 20.19 30.75 -22.55
CA SER A 151 20.23 32.23 -22.64
C SER A 151 21.53 32.82 -22.05
N ALA A 152 22.68 32.18 -22.26
CA ALA A 152 23.97 32.72 -21.80
C ALA A 152 25.10 32.54 -22.85
N THR A 153 24.85 32.94 -24.09
CA THR A 153 25.92 33.22 -25.07
C THR A 153 25.60 34.46 -25.89
N SER A 154 25.75 35.64 -25.28
CA SER A 154 25.98 36.85 -26.07
C SER A 154 26.69 37.92 -25.25
N ARG A 155 27.88 38.29 -25.74
CA ARG A 155 28.69 39.50 -25.44
C ARG A 155 29.32 39.63 -24.06
N GLN A 156 30.64 39.43 -24.01
CA GLN A 156 31.57 40.58 -23.95
C GLN A 156 33.02 40.15 -24.23
N GLN A 157 33.64 40.89 -25.15
CA GLN A 157 35.08 40.91 -25.39
C GLN A 157 35.80 41.61 -24.22
N GLY A 158 37.01 41.15 -23.92
CA GLY A 158 38.10 42.05 -23.54
C GLY A 158 38.70 41.86 -22.14
N SER A 159 40.02 41.61 -22.15
CA SER A 159 41.01 42.06 -21.15
C SER A 159 41.41 41.11 -20.02
N ALA A 160 42.34 40.21 -20.35
CA ALA A 160 43.67 40.08 -19.78
C ALA A 160 43.94 40.38 -18.27
N SER A 161 44.57 39.38 -17.66
CA SER A 161 45.74 39.44 -16.73
C SER A 161 45.52 39.23 -15.24
N HIS A 162 46.39 38.35 -14.73
CA HIS A 162 47.05 38.29 -13.41
C HIS A 162 46.69 37.16 -12.43
N GLN A 163 47.77 36.42 -12.17
CA GLN A 163 48.08 35.40 -11.19
C GLN A 163 47.60 35.71 -9.76
N MET A 164 47.26 34.66 -9.00
CA MET A 164 48.08 34.17 -7.88
C MET A 164 47.36 33.02 -7.14
N GLU A 165 48.00 31.86 -7.16
CA GLU A 165 47.98 30.86 -6.07
C GLU A 165 48.48 31.52 -4.75
N PRO A 166 48.20 31.01 -3.52
CA PRO A 166 48.50 29.61 -3.15
C PRO A 166 47.71 28.97 -1.97
N ALA A 167 48.13 27.74 -1.68
CA ALA A 167 48.32 27.13 -0.35
C ALA A 167 47.15 26.38 0.32
N GLU A 168 47.28 25.05 0.29
CA GLU A 168 46.80 24.13 1.33
C GLU A 168 47.41 24.42 2.71
N PRO A 169 46.82 23.88 3.79
CA PRO A 169 47.60 22.85 4.49
C PRO A 169 46.80 21.61 4.91
N SER A 170 47.42 20.48 4.59
CA SER A 170 47.41 19.18 5.26
C SER A 170 47.45 19.27 6.80
N TYR A 171 46.54 18.53 7.46
CA TYR A 171 46.77 17.99 8.80
C TYR A 171 46.42 16.50 8.87
N ARG A 172 47.43 15.76 9.32
CA ARG A 172 47.48 14.33 9.60
C ARG A 172 46.71 13.98 10.88
N SER A 173 45.98 12.88 10.79
CA SER A 173 45.64 11.81 11.75
C SER A 173 46.03 11.95 13.23
N THR A 174 45.05 11.75 14.12
CA THR A 174 44.98 10.79 15.25
C THR A 174 43.48 10.72 15.65
N ALA A 175 42.81 9.63 16.02
CA ALA A 175 43.21 8.38 16.62
C ALA A 175 42.23 7.26 16.23
N LEU A 176 42.77 6.17 15.71
CA LEU A 176 42.14 4.86 15.62
C LEU A 176 42.68 4.05 16.79
N ALA A 177 41.90 3.92 17.87
CA ALA A 177 42.08 2.84 18.83
C ALA A 177 40.87 2.71 19.76
N LYS A 178 40.27 1.50 19.75
CA LYS A 178 39.34 0.93 20.75
C LYS A 178 37.86 1.33 20.61
N ARG A 179 37.11 0.60 19.78
CA ARG A 179 35.70 0.27 20.06
C ARG A 179 35.20 -0.95 19.27
N SER A 180 35.97 -2.04 19.30
CA SER A 180 35.40 -3.39 19.09
C SER A 180 35.05 -3.95 20.47
N ARG A 181 33.81 -4.42 20.63
CA ARG A 181 33.13 -4.90 21.86
C ARG A 181 32.28 -3.85 22.59
N GLN A 182 31.23 -3.36 21.94
CA GLN A 182 30.07 -2.79 22.67
C GLN A 182 28.81 -2.75 21.79
N VAL A 183 28.41 -3.89 21.20
CA VAL A 183 27.15 -3.97 20.41
C VAL A 183 26.15 -4.98 21.01
N GLU A 184 26.56 -5.83 21.94
CA GLU A 184 25.67 -6.82 22.58
C GLU A 184 24.96 -6.34 23.85
N LEU A 185 25.17 -5.09 24.30
CA LEU A 185 24.58 -4.57 25.55
C LEU A 185 23.50 -3.50 25.38
N ASP A 186 23.19 -3.07 24.15
CA ASP A 186 22.18 -2.01 23.92
C ASP A 186 20.82 -2.53 23.43
N GLU A 187 20.72 -3.77 22.94
CA GLU A 187 19.43 -4.35 22.52
C GLU A 187 18.51 -4.69 23.70
N GLU A 188 19.08 -5.07 24.85
CA GLU A 188 18.31 -5.42 26.05
C GLU A 188 17.83 -4.18 26.81
N LYS A 189 18.53 -3.05 26.67
CA LYS A 189 18.13 -1.75 27.23
C LYS A 189 16.99 -1.09 26.45
N TYR A 190 16.90 -1.33 25.13
CA TYR A 190 15.81 -0.84 24.30
C TYR A 190 14.49 -1.61 24.49
N ARG A 191 14.52 -2.90 24.85
CA ARG A 191 13.30 -3.65 25.21
C ARG A 191 12.65 -3.21 26.52
N GLN A 192 13.42 -2.64 27.45
CA GLN A 192 12.89 -2.15 28.74
C GLN A 192 12.34 -0.71 28.70
N MET A 193 12.56 0.04 27.61
CA MET A 193 12.06 1.42 27.48
C MET A 193 10.84 1.57 26.56
N ALA A 194 10.30 0.47 26.02
CA ALA A 194 9.04 0.51 25.28
C ALA A 194 7.88 0.86 26.23
N PRO A 195 7.17 1.99 26.06
CA PRO A 195 6.07 2.34 26.93
C PRO A 195 4.90 1.39 26.68
N ALA A 196 4.64 0.53 27.67
CA ALA A 196 3.39 -0.20 27.80
C ALA A 196 2.23 0.77 28.06
N ARG A 197 1.79 1.52 27.05
CA ARG A 197 0.64 2.41 27.11
C ARG A 197 -0.09 2.42 25.77
N ARG A 198 -1.06 1.52 25.62
CA ARG A 198 -2.26 1.69 24.76
C ARG A 198 -3.19 0.48 24.90
N ARG A 199 -3.63 0.19 26.13
CA ARG A 199 -4.77 -0.73 26.36
C ARG A 199 -5.80 -0.23 27.37
N SER A 200 -5.61 0.92 28.00
CA SER A 200 -6.51 1.39 29.08
C SER A 200 -7.52 2.47 28.69
N HIS A 201 -7.39 3.14 27.54
CA HIS A 201 -8.31 4.26 27.19
C HIS A 201 -9.45 3.89 26.24
N GLN A 202 -9.45 2.68 25.66
CA GLN A 202 -10.54 2.24 24.79
C GLN A 202 -11.75 1.71 25.59
N THR A 203 -11.54 1.31 26.85
CA THR A 203 -12.60 0.80 27.73
C THR A 203 -13.41 1.90 28.45
N ASP A 204 -12.83 3.09 28.66
CA ASP A 204 -13.51 4.17 29.39
C ASP A 204 -14.55 4.91 28.53
N LEU A 205 -14.25 5.15 27.24
CA LEU A 205 -15.19 5.79 26.30
C LEU A 205 -16.41 4.91 25.98
N ALA A 206 -16.22 3.58 25.95
CA ALA A 206 -17.33 2.64 25.74
C ALA A 206 -18.26 2.53 26.96
N GLN A 207 -17.75 2.78 28.18
CA GLN A 207 -18.58 2.83 29.39
C GLN A 207 -19.37 4.13 29.52
N GLU A 208 -18.82 5.25 29.03
CA GLU A 208 -19.49 6.55 29.12
C GLU A 208 -20.64 6.69 28.10
N TYR A 209 -20.50 6.10 26.91
CA TYR A 209 -21.59 6.01 25.92
C TYR A 209 -22.79 5.18 26.44
N ASN A 210 -22.53 4.09 27.18
CA ASN A 210 -23.60 3.26 27.76
C ASN A 210 -24.32 3.91 28.95
N ARG A 211 -23.71 4.89 29.65
CA ARG A 211 -24.37 5.62 30.74
C ARG A 211 -25.34 6.69 30.25
N GLN A 212 -25.12 7.25 29.06
CA GLN A 212 -25.99 8.30 28.49
C GLN A 212 -27.24 7.75 27.78
N MET A 213 -27.25 6.45 27.45
CA MET A 213 -28.39 5.76 26.82
C MET A 213 -29.28 5.00 27.82
N ALA A 214 -28.97 5.02 29.12
CA ALA A 214 -29.77 4.36 30.14
C ALA A 214 -31.08 5.14 30.37
N PRO A 215 -32.27 4.53 30.20
CA PRO A 215 -33.53 5.20 30.48
C PRO A 215 -33.65 5.53 31.98
N PRO A 216 -34.27 6.65 32.35
CA PRO A 216 -34.41 7.04 33.75
C PRO A 216 -35.28 6.04 34.52
N PRO A 217 -35.06 5.85 35.84
CA PRO A 217 -35.90 4.97 36.64
C PRO A 217 -37.31 5.54 36.69
N THR A 218 -38.26 4.78 36.16
CA THR A 218 -39.69 5.10 36.24
C THR A 218 -40.13 4.98 37.70
N HIS A 219 -40.30 6.11 38.38
CA HIS A 219 -41.04 6.15 39.62
C HIS A 219 -42.50 5.76 39.34
N SER A 220 -42.92 4.65 39.94
CA SER A 220 -44.29 4.15 39.95
C SER A 220 -45.25 5.22 40.46
N ARG A 221 -45.99 5.85 39.55
CA ARG A 221 -47.19 6.62 39.87
C ARG A 221 -48.40 5.85 39.35
N GLN A 222 -49.16 5.28 40.28
CA GLN A 222 -50.48 4.71 40.03
C GLN A 222 -51.42 5.79 39.49
N GLU A 223 -52.06 5.53 38.36
CA GLU A 223 -53.32 6.14 37.92
C GLU A 223 -54.10 5.09 37.10
N PRO A 224 -55.45 5.13 37.10
CA PRO A 224 -56.28 3.96 36.92
C PRO A 224 -56.73 3.69 35.48
N SER A 225 -57.06 2.41 35.27
CA SER A 225 -57.68 1.73 34.14
C SER A 225 -58.71 2.50 33.31
N GLN A 226 -58.49 2.57 31.99
CA GLN A 226 -59.50 2.66 30.93
C GLN A 226 -59.04 1.94 29.62
N PRO A 227 -59.96 1.47 28.75
CA PRO A 227 -59.80 0.26 27.92
C PRO A 227 -59.19 0.50 26.52
N PRO A 228 -58.76 -0.55 25.80
CA PRO A 228 -58.02 -0.39 24.55
C PRO A 228 -58.97 -0.14 23.36
N SER A 229 -58.87 1.05 22.76
CA SER A 229 -59.36 1.27 21.40
C SER A 229 -58.31 0.79 20.39
N ARG A 230 -58.70 -0.23 19.62
CA ARG A 230 -58.02 -0.65 18.40
C ARG A 230 -57.90 0.54 17.44
N ARG A 231 -56.68 0.90 17.06
CA ARG A 231 -56.41 1.61 15.80
C ARG A 231 -55.13 1.09 15.18
N THR A 232 -55.32 0.28 14.14
CA THR A 232 -54.34 -0.01 13.09
C THR A 232 -53.91 1.30 12.43
N GLY A 233 -52.66 1.71 12.65
CA GLY A 233 -51.93 2.66 11.81
C GLY A 233 -50.77 1.92 11.11
N PRO A 234 -50.43 2.25 9.85
CA PRO A 234 -49.31 1.63 9.16
C PRO A 234 -47.98 2.00 9.87
N PRO A 235 -46.91 1.20 9.74
CA PRO A 235 -45.61 1.56 10.29
C PRO A 235 -45.14 2.85 9.61
N SER A 236 -45.03 3.91 10.39
CA SER A 236 -44.45 5.18 10.00
C SER A 236 -43.00 4.96 9.57
N PHE A 237 -42.76 5.04 8.27
CA PHE A 237 -41.45 4.98 7.60
C PHE A 237 -40.63 6.27 7.82
N TYR A 238 -40.73 6.88 9.00
CA TYR A 238 -39.95 8.05 9.37
C TYR A 238 -38.76 7.60 10.20
N ASP A 239 -37.63 7.42 9.51
CA ASP A 239 -36.32 7.51 10.12
C ASP A 239 -36.18 8.96 10.65
N PRO A 240 -36.05 9.19 11.97
CA PRO A 240 -35.94 10.54 12.49
C PRO A 240 -34.66 11.16 11.94
N ARG A 241 -34.80 12.12 11.02
CA ARG A 241 -33.66 12.92 10.55
C ARG A 241 -32.96 13.53 11.78
N PRO A 242 -31.62 13.46 11.86
CA PRO A 242 -30.87 14.10 12.94
C PRO A 242 -31.32 15.55 13.10
N SER A 243 -31.55 15.97 14.35
CA SER A 243 -31.91 17.36 14.59
C SER A 243 -30.74 18.27 14.22
N TYR A 244 -31.03 19.54 13.96
CA TYR A 244 -29.97 20.53 13.71
C TYR A 244 -28.95 20.57 14.86
N GLN A 245 -29.39 20.34 16.10
CA GLN A 245 -28.52 20.27 17.27
C GLN A 245 -27.56 19.07 17.20
N ASP A 246 -28.04 17.91 16.74
CA ASP A 246 -27.23 16.71 16.59
C ASP A 246 -26.15 16.91 15.51
N LEU A 247 -26.51 17.56 14.40
CA LEU A 247 -25.57 17.89 13.32
C LEU A 247 -24.47 18.86 13.79
N LEU A 248 -24.78 19.82 14.67
CA LEU A 248 -23.79 20.72 15.24
C LEU A 248 -22.82 19.98 16.19
N ILE A 249 -23.32 19.00 16.95
CA ILE A 249 -22.50 18.16 17.82
C ILE A 249 -21.59 17.28 16.97
N GLU A 250 -22.14 16.62 15.95
CA GLU A 250 -21.38 15.79 15.00
C GLU A 250 -20.29 16.61 14.30
N ASN A 251 -20.61 17.81 13.81
CA ASN A 251 -19.63 18.69 13.17
C ASN A 251 -18.48 19.05 14.14
N ARG A 252 -18.80 19.32 15.42
CA ARG A 252 -17.77 19.59 16.44
C ARG A 252 -16.89 18.36 16.71
N MET A 253 -17.44 17.15 16.69
CA MET A 253 -16.66 15.91 16.82
C MET A 253 -15.76 15.69 15.60
N LEU A 254 -16.30 15.82 14.39
CA LEU A 254 -15.55 15.72 13.14
C LEU A 254 -14.43 16.75 13.03
N GLN A 255 -14.63 17.95 13.57
CA GLN A 255 -13.58 18.97 13.65
C GLN A 255 -12.43 18.54 14.56
N ARG A 256 -12.72 17.89 15.69
CA ARG A 256 -11.69 17.36 16.59
C ARG A 256 -10.95 16.20 15.95
N GLU A 257 -11.67 15.27 15.34
CA GLU A 257 -11.08 14.15 14.60
C GLU A 257 -10.18 14.66 13.46
N ASN A 258 -10.59 15.71 12.75
CA ASN A 258 -9.72 16.35 11.75
C ASN A 258 -8.44 16.95 12.32
N VAL A 259 -8.47 17.46 13.56
CA VAL A 259 -7.25 17.96 14.22
C VAL A 259 -6.33 16.80 14.58
N ASP A 260 -6.88 15.72 15.11
CA ASP A 260 -6.12 14.52 15.49
C ASP A 260 -5.50 13.86 14.24
N LEU A 261 -6.29 13.67 13.17
CA LEU A 261 -5.81 13.12 11.90
C LEU A 261 -4.73 14.00 11.26
N LYS A 262 -4.85 15.33 11.35
CA LYS A 262 -3.78 16.24 10.86
C LYS A 262 -2.49 16.07 11.63
N LYS A 263 -2.57 15.79 12.93
CA LYS A 263 -1.39 15.51 13.76
C LYS A 263 -0.79 14.17 13.38
N ASP A 264 -1.59 13.12 13.25
CA ASP A 264 -1.10 11.80 12.83
C ASP A 264 -0.43 11.84 11.44
N ILE A 265 -0.95 12.66 10.52
CA ILE A 265 -0.32 12.90 9.21
C ILE A 265 1.02 13.63 9.35
N ALA A 266 1.13 14.58 10.29
CA ALA A 266 2.39 15.29 10.53
C ALA A 266 3.45 14.35 11.10
N ASP A 267 3.08 13.55 12.10
CA ASP A 267 3.96 12.56 12.74
C ASP A 267 4.42 11.51 11.71
N ALA A 268 3.52 10.99 10.86
CA ALA A 268 3.87 10.04 9.80
C ALA A 268 4.80 10.63 8.72
N LYS A 269 4.69 11.94 8.45
CA LYS A 269 5.61 12.63 7.52
C LYS A 269 7.00 12.78 8.09
N GLU A 270 7.11 13.01 9.40
CA GLU A 270 8.40 13.07 10.10
C GLU A 270 9.07 11.71 10.08
N GLU A 271 8.36 10.64 10.44
CA GLU A 271 8.86 9.25 10.35
C GLU A 271 9.29 8.88 8.92
N GLY A 272 8.52 9.29 7.92
CA GLY A 272 8.88 9.09 6.51
C GLY A 272 10.13 9.86 6.08
N ALA A 273 10.40 11.04 6.67
CA ALA A 273 11.61 11.81 6.41
C ALA A 273 12.84 11.14 7.03
N ASP A 274 12.72 10.66 8.26
CA ASP A 274 13.77 9.91 8.96
C ASP A 274 14.13 8.62 8.21
N ALA A 275 13.13 7.83 7.82
CA ALA A 275 13.34 6.62 7.03
C ALA A 275 14.03 6.90 5.69
N LYS A 276 13.68 8.00 5.02
CA LYS A 276 14.34 8.41 3.78
C LYS A 276 15.80 8.75 4.01
N GLN A 277 16.13 9.42 5.11
CA GLN A 277 17.50 9.74 5.48
C GLN A 277 18.32 8.47 5.76
N GLU A 278 17.73 7.49 6.45
CA GLU A 278 18.36 6.19 6.71
C GLU A 278 18.68 5.43 5.41
N VAL A 279 17.75 5.44 4.44
CA VAL A 279 18.00 4.84 3.11
C VAL A 279 19.16 5.53 2.40
N GLU A 280 19.22 6.87 2.42
CA GLU A 280 20.32 7.62 1.80
C GLU A 280 21.67 7.29 2.45
N GLU A 281 21.70 7.09 3.77
CA GLU A 281 22.91 6.68 4.49
C GLU A 281 23.33 5.25 4.11
N MET A 282 22.38 4.31 4.01
CA MET A 282 22.66 2.96 3.55
C MET A 282 23.20 2.92 2.12
N GLU A 283 22.63 3.72 1.21
CA GLU A 283 23.14 3.84 -0.16
C GLU A 283 24.59 4.34 -0.19
N LYS A 284 24.94 5.33 0.64
CA LYS A 284 26.33 5.80 0.78
C LYS A 284 27.26 4.67 1.22
N ILE A 285 26.87 3.92 2.24
CA ILE A 285 27.66 2.76 2.74
C ILE A 285 27.86 1.72 1.64
N VAL A 286 26.81 1.39 0.87
CA VAL A 286 26.91 0.41 -0.22
C VAL A 286 27.86 0.91 -1.32
N THR A 287 27.79 2.18 -1.71
CA THR A 287 28.71 2.73 -2.72
C THR A 287 30.16 2.74 -2.24
N GLU A 288 30.39 2.99 -0.95
CA GLU A 288 31.73 2.94 -0.35
C GLU A 288 32.27 1.51 -0.31
N GLN A 289 31.45 0.54 0.09
CA GLN A 289 31.82 -0.88 0.03
C GLN A 289 32.14 -1.32 -1.41
N GLN A 290 31.37 -0.87 -2.39
CA GLN A 290 31.64 -1.18 -3.79
C GLN A 290 32.99 -0.60 -4.26
N ARG A 291 33.37 0.61 -3.81
CA ARG A 291 34.70 1.17 -4.06
C ARG A 291 35.81 0.35 -3.41
N HIS A 292 35.60 -0.13 -2.18
CA HIS A 292 36.58 -1.00 -1.51
C HIS A 292 36.79 -2.31 -2.27
N VAL A 293 35.72 -2.94 -2.74
CA VAL A 293 35.82 -4.17 -3.57
C VAL A 293 36.61 -3.90 -4.85
N GLN A 294 36.29 -2.81 -5.56
CA GLN A 294 37.05 -2.43 -6.78
C GLN A 294 38.53 -2.18 -6.50
N LEU A 295 38.87 -1.58 -5.36
CA LEU A 295 40.26 -1.35 -4.98
C LEU A 295 40.98 -2.69 -4.73
N LEU A 296 40.34 -3.64 -4.04
CA LEU A 296 40.89 -4.97 -3.81
C LEU A 296 41.10 -5.74 -5.11
N ASP A 297 40.15 -5.69 -6.05
CA ASP A 297 40.31 -6.30 -7.37
C ASP A 297 41.48 -5.69 -8.15
N ASN A 298 41.64 -4.36 -8.09
CA ASN A 298 42.77 -3.67 -8.71
C ASN A 298 44.12 -4.06 -8.08
N MET A 299 44.17 -4.28 -6.76
CA MET A 299 45.38 -4.76 -6.09
C MET A 299 45.70 -6.20 -6.47
N LEU A 300 44.71 -7.09 -6.46
CA LEU A 300 44.87 -8.50 -6.83
C LEU A 300 45.35 -8.65 -8.26
N THR A 301 44.77 -7.89 -9.20
CA THR A 301 45.19 -7.92 -10.60
C THR A 301 46.61 -7.40 -10.82
N ARG A 302 47.07 -6.42 -10.03
CA ARG A 302 48.48 -5.99 -10.04
C ARG A 302 49.39 -7.10 -9.53
N GLU A 303 49.07 -7.70 -8.39
CA GLU A 303 49.87 -8.79 -7.82
C GLU A 303 49.95 -10.01 -8.75
N GLN A 304 48.85 -10.36 -9.44
CA GLN A 304 48.85 -11.42 -10.46
C GLN A 304 49.76 -11.09 -11.65
N LYS A 305 49.79 -9.82 -12.09
CA LYS A 305 50.68 -9.36 -13.16
C LYS A 305 52.14 -9.45 -12.73
N ASP A 306 52.47 -8.99 -11.52
CA ASP A 306 53.82 -9.02 -10.97
C ASP A 306 54.32 -10.48 -10.79
N ASN A 307 53.44 -11.38 -10.36
CA ASN A 307 53.75 -12.81 -10.29
C ASN A 307 53.96 -13.44 -11.66
N ALA A 308 53.18 -13.03 -12.68
CA ALA A 308 53.36 -13.51 -14.05
C ALA A 308 54.67 -13.02 -14.67
N THR A 309 55.11 -11.78 -14.38
CA THR A 309 56.41 -11.28 -14.83
C THR A 309 57.56 -12.02 -14.17
N LEU A 310 57.49 -12.26 -12.86
CA LEU A 310 58.51 -13.03 -12.13
C LEU A 310 58.66 -14.46 -12.65
N ARG A 311 57.56 -15.12 -13.05
CA ARG A 311 57.61 -16.46 -13.67
C ARG A 311 58.32 -16.42 -15.03
N LYS A 312 58.01 -15.44 -15.88
CA LYS A 312 58.66 -15.27 -17.19
C LYS A 312 60.16 -14.97 -17.06
N GLU A 313 60.57 -14.21 -16.06
CA GLU A 313 61.99 -13.94 -15.79
C GLU A 313 62.73 -15.20 -15.33
N LYS A 314 62.10 -16.05 -14.50
CA LYS A 314 62.68 -17.34 -14.10
C LYS A 314 62.81 -18.32 -15.27
N GLU A 315 61.84 -18.37 -16.17
CA GLU A 315 61.90 -19.22 -17.37
C GLU A 315 63.04 -18.78 -18.30
N LYS A 316 63.27 -17.48 -18.47
CA LYS A 316 64.38 -16.95 -19.29
C LYS A 316 65.77 -17.15 -18.68
N GLY A 317 65.89 -17.16 -17.36
CA GLY A 317 67.17 -17.36 -16.68
C GLY A 317 67.63 -18.82 -16.63
N GLY A 318 66.76 -19.78 -16.94
CA GLY A 318 67.08 -21.21 -16.96
C GLY A 318 67.60 -21.74 -18.31
N GLU A 319 67.51 -20.96 -19.39
CA GLU A 319 67.98 -21.35 -20.72
C GLU A 319 69.47 -21.04 -20.97
N ASP A 320 70.14 -20.31 -20.07
CA ASP A 320 71.57 -19.95 -20.18
C ASP A 320 72.51 -20.87 -19.35
N GLU A 321 72.00 -21.91 -18.68
CA GLU A 321 72.78 -22.87 -17.88
C GLU A 321 72.80 -24.32 -18.43
N GLU A 322 72.35 -24.56 -19.67
CA GLU A 322 72.50 -25.86 -20.37
C GLU A 322 73.50 -25.79 -21.54
#